data_AF-A0A8X8ZXE8-F1
#
_entry.id   AF-A0A8X8ZXE8-F1
#
_cell.length_a   1.000
_cell.length_b   1.000
_cell.length_c   1.000
_cell.angle_alpha   90.00
_cell.angle_beta   90.00
_cell.angle_gamma   90.00
#
_symmetry.space_group_name_H-M   'P 1'
#
loop_
_entity.id
_entity.type
_entity.pdbx_description
1 polymer ?
#
loop_
_entity_poly.entity_id
_entity_poly.type
_entity_poly.pdbx_seq_one_letter_code
_entity_poly.pdbx_strand_id
1 'polypeptide(L)'
;MNRHPSGRLTSESCMDIFLDITAVYIDQLWCFIRVLVCIFPSLCWFLNMYSGKRALKDLLARPDNRVCADCGAPDPKWASSNIGVFICLKCSSVHRGLNMHISKVLSVTLDDWSDDQIDSMVEVGGNASANSIYEAYIPQGVSKPRPDAGPEARSQFIRSKYELQEFLKPSLRILSTASKNSFRSSMSTKISDSFRSKASSQQPEGTAEFIGTLKVKVLKGTNLAVRDMLSSDPYVVLKLGKQRVQTAVVKSNLNPVWNEELMLSIPQKYGPIKLEVYDYDTFSADDIMGEVEIDIQSMITSATAFGDVGTFENMQIGRWLKSNDNALLEDSTVNIVDGKVKQLVSLKLQNVESGEIHLELEWMPLDQ
;
A
#
# COMPACT_ATOMS: atom_id res chain seq x y z
N MET A 1 -12.68 -18.19 -73.33
CA MET A 1 -12.39 -19.48 -72.68
C MET A 1 -11.60 -19.21 -71.40
N ASN A 2 -12.29 -18.94 -70.30
CA ASN A 2 -11.67 -18.68 -69.00
C ASN A 2 -11.67 -19.98 -68.19
N ARG A 3 -10.47 -20.42 -67.76
CA ARG A 3 -10.30 -21.55 -66.83
C ARG A 3 -10.33 -21.02 -65.39
N HIS A 4 -11.22 -21.56 -64.57
CA HIS A 4 -11.15 -21.47 -63.11
C HIS A 4 -10.16 -22.52 -62.58
N PRO A 5 -9.33 -22.22 -61.57
CA PRO A 5 -8.63 -23.25 -60.80
C PRO A 5 -9.48 -23.68 -59.60
N SER A 6 -9.71 -24.99 -59.45
CA SER A 6 -10.28 -25.59 -58.24
C SER A 6 -9.18 -25.73 -57.18
N GLY A 7 -9.20 -24.89 -56.14
CA GLY A 7 -8.39 -25.08 -54.94
C GLY A 7 -8.97 -26.20 -54.09
N ARG A 8 -8.22 -27.30 -53.93
CA ARG A 8 -8.53 -28.42 -53.05
C ARG A 8 -7.89 -28.12 -51.68
N LEU A 9 -8.70 -27.93 -50.64
CA LEU A 9 -8.26 -27.75 -49.24
C LEU A 9 -7.58 -29.03 -48.74
N THR A 10 -6.44 -28.89 -48.06
CA THR A 10 -5.67 -30.00 -47.47
C THR A 10 -6.17 -30.31 -46.05
N SER A 11 -5.96 -31.55 -45.58
CA SER A 11 -6.45 -32.03 -44.27
C SER A 11 -5.94 -31.23 -43.05
N GLU A 12 -4.82 -30.51 -43.18
CA GLU A 12 -4.30 -29.63 -42.12
C GLU A 12 -5.20 -28.40 -41.92
N SER A 13 -5.72 -27.81 -43.00
CA SER A 13 -6.64 -26.65 -42.90
C SER A 13 -8.01 -26.96 -42.28
N CYS A 14 -8.41 -28.24 -42.23
CA CYS A 14 -9.63 -28.65 -41.52
C CYS A 14 -9.42 -28.81 -40.01
N MET A 15 -8.21 -29.12 -39.52
CA MET A 15 -7.94 -29.22 -38.09
C MET A 15 -7.86 -27.86 -37.41
N ASP A 16 -7.29 -26.86 -38.08
CA ASP A 16 -7.21 -25.49 -37.55
C ASP A 16 -8.61 -24.84 -37.44
N ILE A 17 -9.49 -25.09 -38.41
CA ILE A 17 -10.91 -24.66 -38.34
C ILE A 17 -11.66 -25.39 -37.22
N PHE A 18 -11.32 -26.65 -36.93
CA PHE A 18 -11.94 -27.41 -35.84
C PHE A 18 -11.47 -26.91 -34.45
N LEU A 19 -10.20 -26.51 -34.33
CA LEU A 19 -9.64 -25.92 -33.11
C LEU A 19 -10.21 -24.52 -32.83
N ASP A 20 -10.39 -23.69 -33.86
CA ASP A 20 -11.05 -22.38 -33.72
C ASP A 20 -12.53 -22.48 -33.34
N ILE A 21 -13.26 -23.46 -33.88
CA ILE A 21 -14.67 -23.69 -33.51
C ILE A 21 -14.79 -24.18 -32.06
N THR A 22 -13.84 -25.00 -31.57
CA THR A 22 -13.81 -25.40 -30.16
C THR A 22 -13.45 -24.26 -29.20
N ALA A 23 -12.55 -23.36 -29.59
CA ALA A 23 -12.18 -22.19 -28.78
C ALA A 23 -13.36 -21.20 -28.63
N VAL A 24 -14.09 -20.95 -29.72
CA VAL A 24 -15.29 -20.07 -29.70
C VAL A 24 -16.41 -20.68 -28.84
N TYR A 25 -16.60 -22.00 -28.85
CA TYR A 25 -17.58 -22.66 -27.99
C TYR A 25 -17.15 -22.71 -26.51
N ILE A 26 -15.84 -22.77 -26.21
CA ILE A 26 -15.31 -22.70 -24.84
C ILE A 26 -15.45 -21.28 -24.27
N ASP A 27 -15.20 -20.23 -25.06
CA ASP A 27 -15.40 -18.85 -24.63
C ASP A 27 -16.88 -18.51 -24.43
N GLN A 28 -17.77 -19.06 -25.27
CA GLN A 28 -19.22 -18.98 -25.07
C GLN A 28 -19.65 -19.71 -23.79
N LEU A 29 -19.04 -20.87 -23.48
CA LEU A 29 -19.27 -21.60 -22.23
C LEU A 29 -18.76 -20.81 -21.00
N TRP A 30 -17.62 -20.13 -21.10
CA TRP A 30 -17.09 -19.25 -20.06
C TRP A 30 -17.91 -17.98 -19.85
N CYS A 31 -18.47 -17.41 -20.92
CA CYS A 31 -19.44 -16.33 -20.83
C CYS A 31 -20.73 -16.79 -20.15
N PHE A 32 -21.23 -17.99 -20.47
CA PHE A 32 -22.37 -18.58 -19.79
C PHE A 32 -22.08 -18.90 -18.32
N ILE A 33 -20.88 -19.40 -17.98
CA ILE A 33 -20.44 -19.63 -16.60
C ILE A 33 -20.34 -18.30 -15.83
N ARG A 34 -19.81 -17.22 -16.43
CA ARG A 34 -19.80 -15.88 -15.83
C ARG A 34 -21.20 -15.33 -15.57
N VAL A 35 -22.14 -15.57 -16.48
CA VAL A 35 -23.55 -15.17 -16.30
C VAL A 35 -24.24 -16.03 -15.23
N LEU A 36 -23.94 -17.33 -15.15
CA LEU A 36 -24.45 -18.22 -14.10
C LEU A 36 -23.90 -17.89 -12.70
N VAL A 37 -22.64 -17.43 -12.61
CA VAL A 37 -22.00 -16.95 -11.36
C VAL A 37 -22.69 -15.69 -10.81
N CYS A 38 -23.31 -14.87 -11.66
CA CYS A 38 -24.09 -13.70 -11.23
C CYS A 38 -25.53 -14.02 -10.81
N ILE A 39 -26.08 -15.20 -11.13
CA ILE A 39 -27.51 -15.51 -10.94
C ILE A 39 -27.77 -16.44 -9.75
N PHE A 40 -26.79 -17.25 -9.30
CA PHE A 40 -26.94 -18.14 -8.15
C PHE A 40 -25.81 -17.96 -7.12
N PRO A 41 -26.04 -17.19 -6.02
CA PRO A 41 -25.05 -17.00 -4.95
C PRO A 41 -24.55 -18.31 -4.32
N SER A 42 -25.36 -19.38 -4.40
CA SER A 42 -25.06 -20.70 -3.84
C SER A 42 -24.06 -21.52 -4.68
N LEU A 43 -23.85 -21.20 -5.96
CA LEU A 43 -22.86 -21.89 -6.81
C LEU A 43 -21.46 -21.26 -6.69
N CYS A 44 -21.38 -19.96 -6.43
CA CYS A 44 -20.13 -19.26 -6.13
C CYS A 44 -19.47 -19.85 -4.86
N TRP A 45 -20.28 -20.24 -3.88
CA TRP A 45 -19.82 -20.90 -2.66
C TRP A 45 -19.16 -22.27 -2.92
N PHE A 46 -19.65 -23.05 -3.89
CA PHE A 46 -19.11 -24.37 -4.23
C PHE A 46 -17.83 -24.32 -5.09
N LEU A 47 -17.66 -23.27 -5.91
CA LEU A 47 -16.42 -23.03 -6.68
C LEU A 47 -15.33 -22.36 -5.83
N ASN A 48 -15.71 -21.49 -4.88
CA ASN A 48 -14.74 -20.75 -4.07
C ASN A 48 -14.05 -21.60 -3.00
N MET A 49 -14.76 -22.61 -2.45
CA MET A 49 -14.21 -23.50 -1.41
C MET A 49 -13.02 -24.38 -1.86
N TYR A 50 -12.84 -24.59 -3.17
CA TYR A 50 -11.69 -25.31 -3.76
C TYR A 50 -10.59 -24.37 -4.31
N SER A 51 -10.80 -23.06 -4.27
CA SER A 51 -9.99 -22.05 -4.95
C SER A 51 -8.71 -21.70 -4.18
N GLY A 52 -8.81 -21.40 -2.88
CA GLY A 52 -7.66 -20.92 -2.08
C GLY A 52 -6.51 -21.93 -1.98
N LYS A 53 -6.80 -23.19 -1.64
CA LYS A 53 -5.76 -24.25 -1.54
C LYS A 53 -5.09 -24.53 -2.89
N ARG A 54 -5.75 -24.25 -4.01
CA ARG A 54 -5.15 -24.34 -5.35
C ARG A 54 -4.26 -23.13 -5.62
N ALA A 55 -4.72 -21.92 -5.33
CA ALA A 55 -3.93 -20.70 -5.50
C ALA A 55 -2.61 -20.72 -4.71
N LEU A 56 -2.63 -21.19 -3.45
CA LEU A 56 -1.41 -21.32 -2.65
C LEU A 56 -0.42 -22.34 -3.25
N LYS A 57 -0.93 -23.45 -3.80
CA LYS A 57 -0.10 -24.46 -4.49
C LYS A 57 0.50 -23.90 -5.78
N ASP A 58 -0.29 -23.18 -6.56
CA ASP A 58 0.16 -22.55 -7.80
C ASP A 58 1.23 -21.48 -7.52
N LEU A 59 1.06 -20.72 -6.43
CA LEU A 59 2.05 -19.77 -5.96
C LEU A 59 3.35 -20.47 -5.54
N LEU A 60 3.28 -21.52 -4.72
CA LEU A 60 4.44 -22.30 -4.30
C LEU A 60 5.19 -22.95 -5.47
N ALA A 61 4.47 -23.32 -6.54
CA ALA A 61 5.06 -23.95 -7.72
C ALA A 61 6.01 -23.04 -8.52
N ARG A 62 5.91 -21.72 -8.34
CA ARG A 62 6.76 -20.72 -9.01
C ARG A 62 8.25 -20.94 -8.67
N PRO A 63 9.18 -20.77 -9.62
CA PRO A 63 10.61 -21.04 -9.40
C PRO A 63 11.20 -20.32 -8.18
N ASP A 64 10.86 -19.05 -7.99
CA ASP A 64 11.41 -18.23 -6.89
C ASP A 64 10.92 -18.67 -5.51
N ASN A 65 9.79 -19.37 -5.44
CA ASN A 65 9.19 -19.88 -4.22
C ASN A 65 9.69 -21.29 -3.87
N ARG A 66 10.49 -21.92 -4.74
CA ARG A 66 11.12 -23.23 -4.48
C ARG A 66 12.38 -23.14 -3.61
N VAL A 67 12.80 -21.93 -3.26
CA VAL A 67 13.92 -21.67 -2.36
C VAL A 67 13.48 -20.75 -1.24
N CYS A 68 13.99 -20.98 -0.04
CA CYS A 68 13.70 -20.20 1.15
C CYS A 68 14.05 -18.72 0.93
N ALA A 69 13.10 -17.83 1.23
CA ALA A 69 13.26 -16.39 1.06
C ALA A 69 14.44 -15.80 1.84
N ASP A 70 14.91 -16.42 2.92
CA ASP A 70 15.96 -15.84 3.78
C ASP A 70 17.33 -16.49 3.62
N CYS A 71 17.38 -17.77 3.24
CA CYS A 71 18.65 -18.52 3.20
C CYS A 71 18.87 -19.37 1.95
N GLY A 72 17.92 -19.36 1.01
CA GLY A 72 18.03 -20.12 -0.24
C GLY A 72 17.91 -21.64 -0.09
N ALA A 73 17.57 -22.17 1.10
CA ALA A 73 17.34 -23.60 1.29
C ALA A 73 16.21 -24.08 0.37
N PRO A 74 16.37 -25.21 -0.34
CA PRO A 74 15.35 -25.70 -1.27
C PRO A 74 14.08 -26.15 -0.54
N ASP A 75 12.98 -26.18 -1.29
CA ASP A 75 11.67 -26.71 -0.90
C ASP A 75 11.15 -26.19 0.45
N PRO A 76 10.94 -24.87 0.59
CA PRO A 76 10.39 -24.29 1.81
C PRO A 76 8.98 -24.86 2.10
N LYS A 77 8.76 -25.28 3.35
CA LYS A 77 7.50 -25.90 3.82
C LYS A 77 6.70 -25.02 4.78
N TRP A 78 7.20 -23.82 5.02
CA TRP A 78 6.61 -22.82 5.91
C TRP A 78 6.44 -21.53 5.14
N ALA A 79 5.55 -20.69 5.60
CA ALA A 79 5.34 -19.36 5.04
C ALA A 79 5.05 -18.35 6.15
N SER A 80 5.35 -17.09 5.87
CA SER A 80 4.83 -15.96 6.63
C SER A 80 3.71 -15.34 5.82
N SER A 81 2.46 -15.49 6.27
CA SER A 81 1.27 -15.14 5.48
C SER A 81 1.10 -13.63 5.29
N ASN A 82 1.53 -12.82 6.26
CA ASN A 82 1.46 -11.36 6.18
C ASN A 82 2.64 -10.71 5.47
N ILE A 83 3.82 -11.36 5.46
CA ILE A 83 5.00 -10.88 4.72
C ILE A 83 4.95 -11.37 3.27
N GLY A 84 4.28 -12.49 2.99
CA GLY A 84 4.18 -13.06 1.65
C GLY A 84 5.38 -13.90 1.23
N VAL A 85 6.09 -14.54 2.17
CA VAL A 85 7.30 -15.33 1.91
C VAL A 85 7.17 -16.79 2.29
N PHE A 86 7.73 -17.68 1.47
CA PHE A 86 7.99 -19.08 1.76
C PHE A 86 9.40 -19.27 2.33
N ILE A 87 9.47 -19.93 3.48
CA ILE A 87 10.67 -20.08 4.29
C ILE A 87 10.88 -21.55 4.72
N CYS A 88 12.14 -21.92 4.98
CA CYS A 88 12.47 -23.26 5.48
C CYS A 88 12.12 -23.39 6.97
N LEU A 89 12.07 -24.64 7.47
CA LEU A 89 11.82 -24.93 8.89
C LEU A 89 12.71 -24.12 9.84
N LYS A 90 14.02 -24.09 9.59
CA LYS A 90 14.98 -23.38 10.45
C LYS A 90 14.76 -21.85 10.46
N CYS A 91 14.35 -21.24 9.34
CA CYS A 91 14.02 -19.81 9.30
C CYS A 91 12.65 -19.54 9.93
N SER A 92 11.69 -20.45 9.76
CA SER A 92 10.39 -20.36 10.43
C SER A 92 10.52 -20.27 11.95
N SER A 93 11.48 -20.98 12.56
CA SER A 93 11.78 -20.87 13.99
C SER A 93 12.26 -19.48 14.40
N VAL A 94 13.02 -18.79 13.56
CA VAL A 94 13.46 -17.41 13.80
C VAL A 94 12.28 -16.45 13.65
N HIS A 95 11.48 -16.61 12.59
CA HIS A 95 10.28 -15.80 12.36
C HIS A 95 9.27 -15.89 13.52
N ARG A 96 9.14 -17.06 14.16
CA ARG A 96 8.31 -17.23 15.37
C ARG A 96 8.82 -16.45 16.57
N GLY A 97 10.11 -16.12 16.60
CA GLY A 97 10.73 -15.27 17.62
C GLY A 97 10.62 -13.76 17.31
N LEU A 98 10.04 -13.38 16.16
CA LEU A 98 9.67 -12.00 15.87
C LEU A 98 8.30 -11.68 16.49
N ASN A 99 7.98 -10.39 16.65
CA ASN A 99 6.67 -10.00 17.16
C ASN A 99 5.52 -10.45 16.24
N MET A 100 4.36 -10.75 16.84
CA MET A 100 3.18 -11.27 16.11
C MET A 100 2.62 -10.34 15.02
N HIS A 101 2.88 -9.03 15.11
CA HIS A 101 2.50 -8.05 14.09
C HIS A 101 3.50 -8.00 12.92
N ILE A 102 4.72 -8.52 13.11
CA ILE A 102 5.78 -8.53 12.10
C ILE A 102 5.66 -9.78 11.23
N SER A 103 5.56 -10.97 11.82
CA SER A 103 5.53 -12.23 11.07
C SER A 103 4.51 -13.23 11.63
N LYS A 104 3.57 -13.65 10.78
CA LYS A 104 2.57 -14.70 11.06
C LYS A 104 2.95 -15.99 10.35
N VAL A 105 3.52 -16.95 11.09
CA VAL A 105 4.12 -18.18 10.52
C VAL A 105 3.12 -19.32 10.48
N LEU A 106 2.94 -19.92 9.30
CA LEU A 106 2.09 -21.09 9.05
C LEU A 106 2.85 -22.16 8.26
N SER A 107 2.56 -23.42 8.53
CA SER A 107 2.97 -24.55 7.70
C SER A 107 2.12 -24.55 6.44
N VAL A 108 2.77 -24.73 5.29
CA VAL A 108 2.07 -24.78 3.99
C VAL A 108 1.17 -26.03 3.89
N THR A 109 1.50 -27.09 4.62
CA THR A 109 0.78 -28.38 4.53
C THR A 109 0.10 -28.82 5.81
N LEU A 110 0.59 -28.38 6.98
CA LEU A 110 0.12 -28.90 8.27
C LEU A 110 -0.87 -27.98 8.98
N ASP A 111 -0.90 -26.69 8.64
CA ASP A 111 -1.80 -25.71 9.26
C ASP A 111 -3.00 -25.44 8.33
N ASP A 112 -4.13 -25.07 8.93
CA ASP A 112 -5.27 -24.56 8.18
C ASP A 112 -5.05 -23.09 7.80
N TRP A 113 -5.38 -22.77 6.56
CA TRP A 113 -5.24 -21.44 5.99
C TRP A 113 -6.63 -20.83 5.79
N SER A 114 -6.80 -19.59 6.23
CA SER A 114 -7.97 -18.79 5.86
C SER A 114 -7.80 -18.19 4.47
N ASP A 115 -8.90 -17.85 3.80
CA ASP A 115 -8.87 -17.23 2.47
C ASP A 115 -8.07 -15.92 2.49
N ASP A 116 -8.28 -15.05 3.49
CA ASP A 116 -7.50 -13.81 3.67
C ASP A 116 -5.96 -14.03 3.73
N GLN A 117 -5.52 -15.15 4.33
CA GLN A 117 -4.09 -15.47 4.42
C GLN A 117 -3.53 -15.93 3.09
N ILE A 118 -4.34 -16.64 2.30
CA ILE A 118 -3.98 -17.09 0.95
C ILE A 118 -3.95 -15.88 0.02
N ASP A 119 -4.95 -15.01 0.10
CA ASP A 119 -5.03 -13.78 -0.67
C ASP A 119 -3.85 -12.86 -0.36
N SER A 120 -3.47 -12.72 0.92
CA SER A 120 -2.26 -11.97 1.31
C SER A 120 -0.99 -12.53 0.65
N MET A 121 -0.82 -13.85 0.61
CA MET A 121 0.33 -14.48 -0.05
C MET A 121 0.33 -14.23 -1.56
N VAL A 122 -0.83 -14.35 -2.21
CA VAL A 122 -1.01 -14.16 -3.66
C VAL A 122 -0.79 -12.72 -4.05
N GLU A 123 -1.31 -11.78 -3.27
CA GLU A 123 -1.18 -10.33 -3.48
C GLU A 123 0.28 -9.88 -3.39
N VAL A 124 1.02 -10.33 -2.36
CA VAL A 124 2.45 -10.04 -2.29
C VAL A 124 3.19 -10.69 -3.46
N GLY A 125 2.73 -11.84 -3.96
CA GLY A 125 3.28 -12.50 -5.14
C GLY A 125 4.45 -13.45 -4.84
N GLY A 126 4.76 -13.69 -3.56
CA GLY A 126 5.78 -14.64 -3.11
C GLY A 126 7.18 -14.03 -2.93
N ASN A 127 8.18 -14.91 -2.90
CA ASN A 127 9.55 -14.63 -2.49
C ASN A 127 10.27 -13.60 -3.36
N ALA A 128 10.14 -13.68 -4.69
CA ALA A 128 10.80 -12.73 -5.58
C ALA A 128 10.31 -11.30 -5.32
N SER A 129 8.98 -11.13 -5.24
CA SER A 129 8.35 -9.84 -4.97
C SER A 129 8.71 -9.33 -3.58
N ALA A 130 8.57 -10.15 -2.54
CA ALA A 130 8.94 -9.74 -1.19
C ALA A 130 10.42 -9.40 -1.05
N ASN A 131 11.34 -10.16 -1.68
CA ASN A 131 12.77 -9.85 -1.66
C ASN A 131 13.09 -8.58 -2.43
N SER A 132 12.36 -8.24 -3.49
CA SER A 132 12.53 -6.97 -4.20
C SER A 132 12.30 -5.75 -3.30
N ILE A 133 11.49 -5.93 -2.26
CA ILE A 133 11.19 -4.93 -1.23
C ILE A 133 12.21 -5.06 -0.09
N TYR A 134 12.17 -6.18 0.63
CA TYR A 134 12.91 -6.41 1.87
C TYR A 134 14.41 -6.63 1.69
N GLU A 135 14.90 -6.80 0.46
CA GLU A 135 16.33 -6.91 0.13
C GLU A 135 16.75 -5.86 -0.91
N ALA A 136 15.95 -4.80 -1.10
CA ALA A 136 16.18 -3.75 -2.10
C ALA A 136 17.57 -3.09 -1.98
N TYR A 137 18.09 -2.98 -0.76
CA TYR A 137 19.38 -2.36 -0.46
C TYR A 137 20.11 -3.12 0.66
N ILE A 138 20.72 -4.26 0.34
CA ILE A 138 21.58 -4.96 1.30
C ILE A 138 22.87 -4.14 1.51
N PRO A 139 23.18 -3.69 2.76
CA PRO A 139 24.39 -2.91 3.04
C PRO A 139 25.67 -3.67 2.68
N GLN A 140 26.70 -2.92 2.29
CA GLN A 140 28.01 -3.50 1.98
C GLN A 140 28.56 -4.30 3.16
N GLY A 141 28.98 -5.55 2.91
CA GLY A 141 29.49 -6.47 3.93
C GLY A 141 28.43 -7.35 4.58
N VAL A 142 27.14 -7.10 4.33
CA VAL A 142 26.05 -8.02 4.70
C VAL A 142 25.75 -8.93 3.51
N SER A 143 25.62 -10.23 3.77
CA SER A 143 25.25 -11.20 2.74
C SER A 143 24.17 -12.14 3.27
N LYS A 144 23.27 -12.54 2.37
CA LYS A 144 22.24 -13.53 2.66
C LYS A 144 22.86 -14.82 3.20
N PRO A 145 22.39 -15.37 4.33
CA PRO A 145 22.94 -16.59 4.91
C PRO A 145 22.71 -17.78 3.96
N ARG A 146 23.63 -18.74 3.97
CA ARG A 146 23.46 -20.00 3.23
C ARG A 146 22.56 -20.99 3.99
N PRO A 147 22.08 -22.07 3.33
CA PRO A 147 21.23 -23.08 3.98
C PRO A 147 21.88 -23.80 5.18
N ASP A 148 23.20 -23.83 5.25
CA ASP A 148 24.01 -24.43 6.32
C ASP A 148 24.38 -23.44 7.43
N ALA A 149 24.07 -22.14 7.26
CA ALA A 149 24.37 -21.11 8.25
C ALA A 149 23.77 -21.42 9.63
N GLY A 150 24.53 -21.09 10.67
CA GLY A 150 24.13 -21.26 12.06
C GLY A 150 22.93 -20.40 12.47
N PRO A 151 22.30 -20.69 13.63
CA PRO A 151 21.11 -19.98 14.11
C PRO A 151 21.34 -18.47 14.26
N GLU A 152 22.52 -18.06 14.72
CA GLU A 152 22.86 -16.66 14.97
C GLU A 152 22.86 -15.82 13.68
N ALA A 153 23.56 -16.30 12.65
CA ALA A 153 23.62 -15.62 11.35
C ALA A 153 22.23 -15.51 10.69
N ARG A 154 21.37 -16.53 10.85
CA ARG A 154 19.98 -16.49 10.38
C ARG A 154 19.17 -15.46 11.15
N SER A 155 19.28 -15.47 12.48
CA SER A 155 18.59 -14.54 13.39
C SER A 155 18.92 -13.10 13.06
N GLN A 156 20.22 -12.80 12.92
CA GLN A 156 20.70 -11.47 12.55
C GLN A 156 20.13 -11.02 11.20
N PHE A 157 20.25 -11.84 10.16
CA PHE A 157 19.76 -11.46 8.83
C PHE A 157 18.25 -11.25 8.80
N ILE A 158 17.47 -12.17 9.39
CA ILE A 158 16.00 -12.12 9.39
C ILE A 158 15.49 -10.91 10.20
N ARG A 159 16.11 -10.60 11.35
CA ARG A 159 15.75 -9.40 12.12
C ARG A 159 16.12 -8.12 11.37
N SER A 160 17.32 -8.02 10.81
CA SER A 160 17.70 -6.89 9.96
C SER A 160 16.75 -6.70 8.78
N LYS A 161 16.27 -7.80 8.19
CA LYS A 161 15.37 -7.78 7.03
C LYS A 161 13.95 -7.32 7.37
N TYR A 162 13.32 -7.89 8.40
CA TYR A 162 11.88 -7.71 8.65
C TYR A 162 11.55 -6.88 9.89
N GLU A 163 12.34 -6.98 10.95
CA GLU A 163 12.11 -6.25 12.22
C GLU A 163 12.76 -4.87 12.18
N LEU A 164 14.04 -4.82 11.83
CA LEU A 164 14.80 -3.56 11.74
C LEU A 164 14.68 -2.88 10.37
N GLN A 165 14.28 -3.66 9.35
CA GLN A 165 14.08 -3.20 7.98
C GLN A 165 15.31 -2.46 7.39
N GLU A 166 16.52 -2.84 7.81
CA GLU A 166 17.77 -2.15 7.46
C GLU A 166 18.08 -2.20 5.95
N PHE A 167 17.55 -3.23 5.28
CA PHE A 167 17.76 -3.51 3.87
C PHE A 167 16.73 -2.81 2.97
N LEU A 168 15.73 -2.17 3.57
CA LEU A 168 14.87 -1.25 2.85
C LEU A 168 15.68 0.02 2.53
N LYS A 169 15.30 0.71 1.45
CA LYS A 169 15.78 2.09 1.23
C LYS A 169 15.57 2.90 2.52
N PRO A 170 16.45 3.85 2.89
CA PRO A 170 16.28 4.65 4.11
C PRO A 170 14.90 5.31 4.23
N SER A 171 14.24 5.60 3.11
CA SER A 171 12.87 6.13 3.01
C SER A 171 11.75 5.14 3.31
N LEU A 172 12.07 3.85 3.51
CA LEU A 172 11.13 2.74 3.71
C LEU A 172 11.27 2.08 5.08
N ARG A 173 12.24 2.50 5.90
CA ARG A 173 12.49 1.92 7.22
C ARG A 173 11.40 2.33 8.21
N ILE A 174 10.49 1.41 8.52
CA ILE A 174 9.45 1.57 9.53
C ILE A 174 10.04 1.09 10.86
N LEU A 175 10.69 1.97 11.63
CA LEU A 175 10.89 1.69 13.06
C LEU A 175 10.62 2.90 13.95
N SER A 176 9.42 2.85 14.53
CA SER A 176 9.08 3.10 15.94
C SER A 176 10.17 3.68 16.85
N THR A 177 10.08 4.99 17.10
CA THR A 177 10.51 5.59 18.37
C THR A 177 9.32 6.18 19.10
N ALA A 178 8.46 5.32 19.62
CA ALA A 178 7.73 5.61 20.84
C ALA A 178 8.39 4.80 21.98
N SER A 179 8.85 5.51 23.00
CA SER A 179 9.44 5.00 24.26
C SER A 179 10.95 4.74 24.27
N LYS A 180 11.71 5.82 24.55
CA LYS A 180 12.82 5.80 25.53
C LYS A 180 12.78 7.10 26.34
N ASN A 181 11.85 7.15 27.29
CA ASN A 181 11.95 8.04 28.46
C ASN A 181 12.20 7.16 29.69
N SER A 182 13.48 6.99 30.05
CA SER A 182 13.98 6.71 31.39
C SER A 182 15.49 6.46 31.30
N PHE A 183 16.22 6.81 32.36
CA PHE A 183 17.67 6.71 32.55
C PHE A 183 18.51 7.88 32.01
N ARG A 184 18.34 9.04 32.65
CA ARG A 184 19.47 9.94 32.93
C ARG A 184 19.71 9.96 34.44
N SER A 185 20.73 9.24 34.89
CA SER A 185 21.50 9.52 36.11
C SER A 185 22.97 9.47 35.67
N SER A 186 23.91 10.27 36.13
CA SER A 186 23.94 11.47 36.96
C SER A 186 25.26 12.13 36.59
N MET A 187 25.33 13.46 36.53
CA MET A 187 26.48 14.20 37.05
C MET A 187 26.11 15.67 37.25
N SER A 188 26.20 16.07 38.53
CA SER A 188 26.08 17.41 39.11
C SER A 188 27.01 18.41 38.38
N THR A 189 26.70 19.70 38.22
CA THR A 189 26.70 20.69 39.30
C THR A 189 26.10 22.04 38.87
N LYS A 190 25.35 22.63 39.81
CA LYS A 190 24.88 24.01 40.03
C LYS A 190 25.47 25.13 39.15
N ILE A 191 24.62 26.09 38.77
CA ILE A 191 24.57 27.47 39.33
C ILE A 191 23.40 28.24 38.68
N SER A 192 22.74 29.05 39.51
CA SER A 192 21.65 29.98 39.21
C SER A 192 22.11 31.19 38.39
N ASP A 193 21.22 31.81 37.62
CA ASP A 193 20.81 33.20 37.82
C ASP A 193 19.93 33.74 36.68
N SER A 194 19.26 34.82 37.02
CA SER A 194 18.05 35.42 36.48
C SER A 194 18.27 36.48 35.38
N PHE A 195 17.20 36.74 34.62
CA PHE A 195 16.89 37.93 33.77
C PHE A 195 17.89 38.33 32.67
N ARG A 196 17.41 38.38 31.40
CA ARG A 196 17.32 39.59 30.55
C ARG A 196 17.18 39.25 29.05
N SER A 197 16.11 39.81 28.50
CA SER A 197 15.74 40.16 27.12
C SER A 197 16.69 39.93 25.92
N LYS A 198 16.07 39.44 24.84
CA LYS A 198 16.19 39.86 23.42
C LYS A 198 17.52 39.56 22.69
N ALA A 199 17.51 38.54 21.84
CA ALA A 199 18.10 38.60 20.51
C ALA A 199 17.56 37.46 19.63
N SER A 200 16.82 37.86 18.59
CA SER A 200 16.56 37.07 17.39
C SER A 200 17.86 36.47 16.87
N SER A 201 17.91 35.15 16.78
CA SER A 201 18.84 34.45 15.91
C SER A 201 18.02 33.49 15.06
N GLN A 202 17.56 34.01 13.93
CA GLN A 202 17.14 33.21 12.79
C GLN A 202 18.32 32.30 12.43
N GLN A 203 18.20 31.02 12.72
CA GLN A 203 18.98 30.00 12.02
C GLN A 203 18.52 30.01 10.56
N PRO A 204 19.43 30.02 9.59
CA PRO A 204 19.05 29.94 8.19
C PRO A 204 18.44 28.56 7.96
N GLU A 205 17.15 28.54 7.62
CA GLU A 205 16.48 27.35 7.14
C GLU A 205 17.19 26.90 5.87
N GLY A 206 17.89 25.78 5.97
CA GLY A 206 18.39 25.07 4.80
C GLY A 206 17.23 24.90 3.82
N THR A 207 17.46 25.26 2.56
CA THR A 207 16.51 25.07 1.46
C THR A 207 15.98 23.65 1.50
N ALA A 208 14.69 23.49 1.80
CA ALA A 208 14.06 22.18 1.80
C ALA A 208 14.10 21.64 0.37
N GLU A 209 14.82 20.53 0.16
CA GLU A 209 14.81 19.82 -1.11
C GLU A 209 13.49 19.04 -1.24
N PHE A 210 12.77 19.28 -2.33
CA PHE A 210 11.51 18.61 -2.66
C PHE A 210 11.75 17.49 -3.68
N ILE A 211 11.00 16.39 -3.56
CA ILE A 211 11.06 15.22 -4.46
C ILE A 211 9.94 15.21 -5.50
N GLY A 212 8.91 16.03 -5.31
CA GLY A 212 7.82 16.22 -6.27
C GLY A 212 6.69 17.03 -5.69
N THR A 213 5.58 17.06 -6.41
CA THR A 213 4.34 17.71 -6.02
C THR A 213 3.22 16.67 -5.99
N LEU A 214 2.45 16.68 -4.90
CA LEU A 214 1.21 15.91 -4.80
C LEU A 214 0.03 16.84 -5.09
N LYS A 215 -0.77 16.48 -6.08
CA LYS A 215 -2.07 17.08 -6.32
C LYS A 215 -3.12 16.27 -5.57
N VAL A 216 -3.84 16.93 -4.69
CA VAL A 216 -4.93 16.36 -3.89
C VAL A 216 -6.22 16.99 -4.36
N LYS A 217 -7.05 16.23 -5.07
CA LYS A 217 -8.39 16.65 -5.45
C LYS A 217 -9.38 16.25 -4.37
N VAL A 218 -9.89 17.23 -3.66
CA VAL A 218 -10.94 17.03 -2.66
C VAL A 218 -12.27 16.91 -3.38
N LEU A 219 -12.82 15.70 -3.48
CA LEU A 219 -14.01 15.43 -4.27
C LEU A 219 -15.26 15.87 -3.52
N LYS A 220 -15.54 15.24 -2.37
CA LYS A 220 -16.76 15.45 -1.59
C LYS A 220 -16.60 15.00 -0.14
N GLY A 221 -17.47 15.52 0.71
CA GLY A 221 -17.75 15.00 2.05
C GLY A 221 -19.09 14.29 2.07
N THR A 222 -19.25 13.30 2.95
CA THR A 222 -20.51 12.58 3.14
C THR A 222 -20.85 12.55 4.63
N ASN A 223 -22.10 12.88 4.98
CA ASN A 223 -22.63 12.83 6.34
C ASN A 223 -21.73 13.51 7.40
N LEU A 224 -21.22 14.71 7.06
CA LEU A 224 -20.38 15.49 7.96
C LEU A 224 -21.15 15.89 9.22
N ALA A 225 -20.42 16.15 10.31
CA ALA A 225 -20.99 16.57 11.56
C ALA A 225 -21.74 17.90 11.46
N VAL A 226 -22.72 18.10 12.33
CA VAL A 226 -23.45 19.37 12.46
C VAL A 226 -22.76 20.22 13.52
N ARG A 227 -22.42 21.47 13.19
CA ARG A 227 -21.84 22.44 14.13
C ARG A 227 -22.68 23.72 14.24
N ASP A 228 -23.53 24.02 13.25
CA ASP A 228 -24.62 24.99 13.36
C ASP A 228 -25.94 24.35 13.84
N MET A 229 -27.02 25.15 13.93
CA MET A 229 -28.33 24.68 14.41
C MET A 229 -28.87 23.42 13.73
N LEU A 230 -28.65 23.26 12.43
CA LEU A 230 -29.18 22.16 11.62
C LEU A 230 -28.22 21.66 10.53
N SER A 231 -27.08 22.33 10.33
CA SER A 231 -26.16 22.09 9.21
C SER A 231 -24.75 22.57 9.58
N SER A 232 -23.89 22.72 8.58
CA SER A 232 -22.57 23.38 8.67
C SER A 232 -22.18 23.95 7.30
N ASP A 233 -21.21 24.86 7.30
CA ASP A 233 -20.53 25.48 6.17
C ASP A 233 -19.11 24.87 5.98
N PRO A 234 -18.98 23.59 5.57
CA PRO A 234 -17.70 22.91 5.63
C PRO A 234 -16.66 23.38 4.58
N TYR A 235 -15.40 23.39 5.00
CA TYR A 235 -14.22 23.45 4.14
C TYR A 235 -13.12 22.52 4.65
N VAL A 236 -12.20 22.14 3.76
CA VAL A 236 -11.11 21.20 4.06
C VAL A 236 -9.77 21.94 4.07
N VAL A 237 -8.93 21.61 5.05
CA VAL A 237 -7.55 22.11 5.19
C VAL A 237 -6.59 20.93 5.11
N LEU A 238 -5.61 21.02 4.20
CA LEU A 238 -4.49 20.09 4.12
C LEU A 238 -3.23 20.73 4.68
N LYS A 239 -2.51 20.01 5.55
CA LYS A 239 -1.26 20.44 6.16
C LYS A 239 -0.14 19.43 5.92
N LEU A 240 1.02 19.92 5.48
CA LEU A 240 2.26 19.13 5.37
C LEU A 240 3.46 19.99 5.81
N GLY A 241 3.97 19.72 7.01
CA GLY A 241 4.99 20.56 7.63
C GLY A 241 4.48 21.98 7.83
N LYS A 242 5.08 22.94 7.12
CA LYS A 242 4.66 24.36 7.15
C LYS A 242 3.62 24.72 6.08
N GLN A 243 3.39 23.83 5.12
CA GLN A 243 2.42 24.09 4.06
C GLN A 243 1.01 23.91 4.61
N ARG A 244 0.13 24.84 4.26
CA ARG A 244 -1.30 24.81 4.57
C ARG A 244 -2.05 25.31 3.35
N VAL A 245 -2.89 24.46 2.78
CA VAL A 245 -3.79 24.78 1.65
C VAL A 245 -5.21 24.38 2.02
N GLN A 246 -6.22 25.03 1.45
CA GLN A 246 -7.61 24.80 1.83
C GLN A 246 -8.55 24.94 0.64
N THR A 247 -9.71 24.30 0.71
CA THR A 247 -10.79 24.45 -0.26
C THR A 247 -11.62 25.71 -0.03
N ALA A 248 -12.51 26.01 -0.97
CA ALA A 248 -13.64 26.89 -0.74
C ALA A 248 -14.62 26.32 0.30
N VAL A 249 -15.38 27.23 0.93
CA VAL A 249 -16.47 26.93 1.85
C VAL A 249 -17.73 26.58 1.07
N VAL A 250 -18.40 25.49 1.43
CA VAL A 250 -19.72 25.12 0.89
C VAL A 250 -20.77 25.36 1.96
N LYS A 251 -21.71 26.28 1.72
CA LYS A 251 -22.67 26.68 2.76
C LYS A 251 -23.77 25.66 3.01
N SER A 252 -24.12 25.48 4.27
CA SER A 252 -25.25 24.73 4.80
C SER A 252 -25.41 23.35 4.17
N ASN A 253 -24.32 22.58 4.12
CA ASN A 253 -24.30 21.29 3.44
C ASN A 253 -23.39 20.27 4.14
N LEU A 254 -23.98 19.21 4.68
CA LEU A 254 -23.25 18.08 5.28
C LEU A 254 -22.76 17.03 4.27
N ASN A 255 -23.09 17.21 2.99
CA ASN A 255 -22.63 16.38 1.87
C ASN A 255 -22.04 17.27 0.76
N PRO A 256 -21.05 18.11 1.09
CA PRO A 256 -20.50 19.08 0.14
C PRO A 256 -19.76 18.36 -1.00
N VAL A 257 -19.85 18.92 -2.20
CA VAL A 257 -19.04 18.51 -3.35
C VAL A 257 -18.12 19.67 -3.69
N TRP A 258 -16.84 19.54 -3.35
CA TRP A 258 -15.85 20.59 -3.61
C TRP A 258 -15.25 20.46 -5.02
N ASN A 259 -14.88 19.24 -5.42
CA ASN A 259 -14.15 18.96 -6.66
C ASN A 259 -12.95 19.90 -6.89
N GLU A 260 -12.24 20.25 -5.82
CA GLU A 260 -11.18 21.26 -5.84
C GLU A 260 -9.80 20.62 -5.74
N GLU A 261 -8.86 21.10 -6.57
CA GLU A 261 -7.50 20.59 -6.65
C GLU A 261 -6.53 21.46 -5.85
N LEU A 262 -5.91 20.87 -4.83
CA LEU A 262 -4.92 21.50 -3.98
C LEU A 262 -3.54 20.87 -4.22
N MET A 263 -2.47 21.66 -4.18
CA MET A 263 -1.11 21.17 -4.42
C MET A 263 -0.22 21.32 -3.19
N LEU A 264 0.51 20.26 -2.87
CA LEU A 264 1.51 20.22 -1.80
C LEU A 264 2.87 19.80 -2.37
N SER A 265 3.92 20.53 -2.04
CA SER A 265 5.29 20.15 -2.39
C SER A 265 5.78 19.11 -1.39
N ILE A 266 6.24 17.94 -1.86
CA ILE A 266 6.65 16.85 -0.99
C ILE A 266 8.17 16.94 -0.73
N PRO A 267 8.62 17.21 0.51
CA PRO A 267 10.05 17.24 0.85
C PRO A 267 10.66 15.83 0.81
N GLN A 268 11.99 15.71 0.73
CA GLN A 268 12.67 14.41 0.82
C GLN A 268 12.30 13.60 2.07
N LYS A 269 12.07 14.30 3.20
CA LYS A 269 11.55 13.71 4.43
C LYS A 269 10.14 14.24 4.65
N TYR A 270 9.16 13.45 4.29
CA TYR A 270 7.75 13.76 4.49
C TYR A 270 7.15 12.87 5.60
N GLY A 271 6.15 13.41 6.27
CA GLY A 271 5.24 12.64 7.12
C GLY A 271 3.88 12.50 6.43
N PRO A 272 2.85 12.01 7.14
CA PRO A 272 1.49 11.99 6.61
C PRO A 272 0.99 13.41 6.34
N ILE A 273 0.05 13.52 5.40
CA ILE A 273 -0.70 14.78 5.20
C ILE A 273 -1.83 14.80 6.20
N LYS A 274 -1.88 15.85 7.03
CA LYS A 274 -3.00 16.05 7.93
C LYS A 274 -4.13 16.74 7.17
N LEU A 275 -5.30 16.11 7.14
CA LEU A 275 -6.54 16.67 6.62
C LEU A 275 -7.45 17.00 7.80
N GLU A 276 -7.95 18.22 7.85
CA GLU A 276 -8.92 18.69 8.85
C GLU A 276 -10.13 19.28 8.11
N VAL A 277 -11.33 18.99 8.59
CA VAL A 277 -12.56 19.61 8.11
C VAL A 277 -13.02 20.61 9.16
N TYR A 278 -13.44 21.80 8.72
CA TYR A 278 -13.86 22.89 9.59
C TYR A 278 -15.22 23.44 9.14
N ASP A 279 -16.02 23.89 10.10
CA ASP A 279 -17.21 24.69 9.88
C ASP A 279 -16.84 26.17 9.86
N TYR A 280 -17.16 26.88 8.79
CA TYR A 280 -16.85 28.30 8.67
C TYR A 280 -17.84 29.16 9.46
N ASP A 281 -17.32 29.95 10.40
CA ASP A 281 -18.11 30.86 11.20
C ASP A 281 -17.80 32.33 10.90
N THR A 282 -18.84 33.15 10.73
CA THR A 282 -18.64 34.57 10.38
C THR A 282 -18.19 35.42 11.57
N PHE A 283 -18.48 35.00 12.80
CA PHE A 283 -18.28 35.80 14.02
C PHE A 283 -17.56 35.06 15.16
N SER A 284 -17.15 33.81 14.95
CA SER A 284 -16.44 32.94 15.89
C SER A 284 -15.20 32.34 15.23
N ALA A 285 -14.41 31.59 16.02
CA ALA A 285 -13.40 30.71 15.44
C ALA A 285 -14.09 29.46 14.87
N ASP A 286 -13.68 29.04 13.69
CA ASP A 286 -14.21 27.87 12.98
C ASP A 286 -14.11 26.58 13.81
N ASP A 287 -15.23 25.86 13.89
CA ASP A 287 -15.34 24.61 14.65
C ASP A 287 -14.77 23.43 13.86
N ILE A 288 -14.02 22.55 14.53
CA ILE A 288 -13.49 21.34 13.89
C ILE A 288 -14.60 20.30 13.68
N MET A 289 -14.67 19.76 12.47
CA MET A 289 -15.63 18.76 12.00
C MET A 289 -14.95 17.39 11.74
N GLY A 290 -13.79 17.18 12.35
CA GLY A 290 -13.02 15.94 12.26
C GLY A 290 -11.71 16.09 11.50
N GLU A 291 -10.84 15.10 11.69
CA GLU A 291 -9.50 15.08 11.11
C GLU A 291 -9.09 13.68 10.68
N VAL A 292 -8.12 13.58 9.78
CA VAL A 292 -7.54 12.31 9.33
C VAL A 292 -6.13 12.52 8.80
N GLU A 293 -5.29 11.50 8.93
CA GLU A 293 -3.96 11.46 8.31
C GLU A 293 -3.99 10.62 7.04
N ILE A 294 -3.42 11.17 5.96
CA ILE A 294 -3.29 10.50 4.66
C ILE A 294 -1.86 10.00 4.52
N ASP A 295 -1.70 8.68 4.43
CA ASP A 295 -0.42 8.06 4.14
C ASP A 295 -0.14 8.08 2.63
N ILE A 296 0.88 8.86 2.24
CA ILE A 296 1.32 8.99 0.85
C ILE A 296 2.56 8.14 0.54
N GLN A 297 3.09 7.43 1.55
CA GLN A 297 4.32 6.66 1.40
C GLN A 297 4.12 5.51 0.41
N SER A 298 2.99 4.79 0.48
CA SER A 298 2.67 3.70 -0.44
C SER A 298 2.66 4.16 -1.90
N MET A 299 1.96 5.26 -2.20
CA MET A 299 1.87 5.86 -3.53
C MET A 299 3.23 6.28 -4.08
N ILE A 300 4.00 7.07 -3.31
CA ILE A 300 5.29 7.60 -3.75
C ILE A 300 6.32 6.47 -3.91
N THR A 301 6.31 5.50 -3.01
CA THR A 301 7.20 4.33 -3.09
C THR A 301 6.93 3.51 -4.34
N SER A 302 5.65 3.19 -4.58
CA SER A 302 5.23 2.51 -5.80
C SER A 302 5.68 3.30 -7.02
N ALA A 303 5.33 4.58 -7.14
CA ALA A 303 5.73 5.42 -8.27
C ALA A 303 7.25 5.40 -8.53
N THR A 304 8.05 5.54 -7.47
CA THR A 304 9.52 5.60 -7.57
C THR A 304 10.12 4.25 -8.00
N ALA A 305 9.46 3.13 -7.72
CA ALA A 305 9.93 1.80 -8.13
C ALA A 305 9.79 1.55 -9.64
N PHE A 306 8.81 2.17 -10.30
CA PHE A 306 8.54 1.97 -11.73
C PHE A 306 9.30 2.94 -12.67
N GLY A 307 9.94 3.99 -12.13
CA GLY A 307 10.75 4.92 -12.93
C GLY A 307 9.90 5.84 -13.80
N ASP A 308 10.19 5.89 -15.11
CA ASP A 308 9.44 6.73 -16.06
C ASP A 308 8.05 6.14 -16.36
N VAL A 309 7.07 6.59 -15.60
CA VAL A 309 5.66 6.13 -15.69
C VAL A 309 4.98 6.50 -17.02
N GLY A 310 5.57 7.41 -17.81
CA GLY A 310 4.98 7.92 -19.06
C GLY A 310 4.89 6.89 -20.19
N THR A 311 5.64 5.79 -20.10
CA THR A 311 5.66 4.73 -21.13
C THR A 311 4.77 3.52 -20.84
N PHE A 312 4.13 3.47 -19.66
CA PHE A 312 3.37 2.29 -19.24
C PHE A 312 1.87 2.41 -19.58
N GLU A 313 1.28 1.27 -19.97
CA GLU A 313 -0.18 1.12 -20.07
C GLU A 313 -0.83 1.13 -18.67
N ASN A 314 -2.15 1.29 -18.63
CA ASN A 314 -2.90 1.35 -17.37
C ASN A 314 -2.64 0.11 -16.51
N MET A 315 -2.08 0.31 -15.31
CA MET A 315 -1.61 -0.77 -14.44
C MET A 315 -1.75 -0.37 -12.97
N GLN A 316 -2.08 -1.35 -12.10
CA GLN A 316 -1.99 -1.19 -10.66
C GLN A 316 -0.54 -1.38 -10.19
N ILE A 317 -0.02 -0.40 -9.43
CA ILE A 317 1.37 -0.36 -8.95
C ILE A 317 1.49 -0.42 -7.41
N GLY A 318 0.38 -0.30 -6.68
CA GLY A 318 0.38 -0.30 -5.23
C GLY A 318 -1.02 -0.33 -4.63
N ARG A 319 -1.07 -0.43 -3.30
CA ARG A 319 -2.33 -0.40 -2.53
C ARG A 319 -2.08 0.11 -1.12
N TRP A 320 -3.03 0.88 -0.59
CA TRP A 320 -3.14 1.19 0.84
C TRP A 320 -4.30 0.34 1.39
N LEU A 321 -3.94 -0.67 2.19
CA LEU A 321 -4.89 -1.64 2.73
C LEU A 321 -5.68 -1.05 3.88
N LYS A 322 -6.99 -1.26 3.87
CA LYS A 322 -7.87 -0.92 4.97
C LYS A 322 -7.57 -1.84 6.15
N SER A 323 -7.35 -1.23 7.31
CA SER A 323 -7.04 -1.95 8.54
C SER A 323 -7.78 -1.32 9.71
N ASN A 324 -7.71 -1.93 10.90
CA ASN A 324 -8.41 -1.42 12.08
C ASN A 324 -7.72 -0.22 12.72
N ASP A 325 -6.47 0.04 12.34
CA ASP A 325 -5.61 1.12 12.84
C ASP A 325 -5.50 2.29 11.86
N ASN A 326 -6.20 2.26 10.72
CA ASN A 326 -6.27 3.38 9.80
C ASN A 326 -7.72 3.83 9.53
N ALA A 327 -7.83 4.96 8.85
CA ALA A 327 -9.11 5.61 8.59
C ALA A 327 -9.76 5.21 7.26
N LEU A 328 -9.20 4.25 6.51
CA LEU A 328 -9.77 3.85 5.23
C LEU A 328 -11.14 3.21 5.40
N LEU A 329 -12.07 3.56 4.52
CA LEU A 329 -13.36 2.89 4.39
C LEU A 329 -13.22 1.57 3.60
N GLU A 330 -12.29 1.55 2.65
CA GLU A 330 -12.01 0.42 1.75
C GLU A 330 -10.55 0.45 1.28
N ASP A 331 -10.05 -0.66 0.73
CA ASP A 331 -8.71 -0.72 0.15
C ASP A 331 -8.57 0.29 -0.99
N SER A 332 -7.48 1.05 -0.99
CA SER A 332 -7.23 2.10 -1.97
C SER A 332 -6.09 1.72 -2.90
N THR A 333 -6.36 1.50 -4.19
CA THR A 333 -5.35 1.10 -5.18
C THR A 333 -4.62 2.30 -5.78
N VAL A 334 -3.32 2.13 -5.99
CA VAL A 334 -2.47 3.08 -6.70
C VAL A 334 -2.29 2.56 -8.12
N ASN A 335 -2.68 3.37 -9.10
CA ASN A 335 -2.70 3.00 -10.51
C ASN A 335 -1.92 4.00 -11.35
N ILE A 336 -1.29 3.53 -12.42
CA ILE A 336 -0.89 4.36 -13.56
C ILE A 336 -2.11 4.46 -14.47
N VAL A 337 -2.56 5.68 -14.73
CA VAL A 337 -3.65 6.00 -15.67
C VAL A 337 -3.19 7.14 -16.55
N ASP A 338 -3.13 6.93 -17.86
CA ASP A 338 -2.67 7.92 -18.84
C ASP A 338 -1.29 8.52 -18.50
N GLY A 339 -0.34 7.65 -18.11
CA GLY A 339 1.01 8.05 -17.72
C GLY A 339 1.10 8.80 -16.38
N LYS A 340 0.02 8.83 -15.59
CA LYS A 340 -0.04 9.50 -14.29
C LYS A 340 -0.29 8.51 -13.17
N VAL A 341 0.42 8.69 -12.06
CA VAL A 341 0.17 7.91 -10.85
C VAL A 341 -1.01 8.52 -10.10
N LYS A 342 -2.09 7.77 -9.98
CA LYS A 342 -3.34 8.17 -9.33
C LYS A 342 -3.79 7.20 -8.25
N GLN A 343 -4.46 7.72 -7.23
CA GLN A 343 -5.05 6.93 -6.15
C GLN A 343 -6.37 7.55 -5.69
N LEU A 344 -7.44 6.76 -5.65
CA LEU A 344 -8.72 7.15 -5.07
C LEU A 344 -8.77 6.73 -3.60
N VAL A 345 -9.13 7.65 -2.72
CA VAL A 345 -9.04 7.47 -1.28
C VAL A 345 -10.37 7.87 -0.63
N SER A 346 -10.95 6.95 0.14
CA SER A 346 -12.19 7.16 0.92
C SER A 346 -11.88 6.96 2.40
N LEU A 347 -12.02 8.01 3.21
CA LEU A 347 -11.58 8.03 4.61
C LEU A 347 -12.72 8.41 5.55
N LYS A 348 -12.77 7.74 6.71
CA LYS A 348 -13.63 8.11 7.84
C LYS A 348 -12.92 9.18 8.69
N LEU A 349 -13.58 10.30 8.93
CA LEU A 349 -13.06 11.33 9.82
C LEU A 349 -12.98 10.82 11.26
N GLN A 350 -11.91 11.19 11.96
CA GLN A 350 -11.66 10.86 13.36
C GLN A 350 -11.97 12.06 14.26
N ASN A 351 -12.11 11.81 15.57
CA ASN A 351 -12.41 12.82 16.57
C ASN A 351 -13.71 13.60 16.28
N VAL A 352 -14.66 12.93 15.63
CA VAL A 352 -15.97 13.47 15.24
C VAL A 352 -17.01 12.34 15.23
N GLU A 353 -18.27 12.66 15.47
CA GLU A 353 -19.38 11.69 15.51
C GLU A 353 -19.75 11.10 14.15
N SER A 354 -19.51 11.84 13.06
CA SER A 354 -19.80 11.42 11.69
C SER A 354 -18.94 12.18 10.68
N GLY A 355 -18.81 11.61 9.49
CA GLY A 355 -18.17 12.27 8.37
C GLY A 355 -17.21 11.36 7.63
N GLU A 356 -17.32 11.38 6.31
CA GLU A 356 -16.43 10.70 5.39
C GLU A 356 -15.90 11.71 4.37
N ILE A 357 -14.67 11.52 3.92
CA ILE A 357 -14.03 12.36 2.90
C ILE A 357 -13.53 11.50 1.75
N HIS A 358 -13.80 11.93 0.52
CA HIS A 358 -13.37 11.26 -0.70
C HIS A 358 -12.41 12.14 -1.50
N LEU A 359 -11.29 11.56 -1.91
CA LEU A 359 -10.17 12.26 -2.53
C LEU A 359 -9.67 11.51 -3.77
N GLU A 360 -9.11 12.24 -4.73
CA GLU A 360 -8.22 11.69 -5.77
C GLU A 360 -6.82 12.29 -5.57
N LEU A 361 -5.80 11.45 -5.43
CA LEU A 361 -4.40 11.85 -5.35
C LEU A 361 -3.73 11.64 -6.71
N GLU A 362 -2.91 12.59 -7.14
CA GLU A 362 -2.07 12.50 -8.34
C GLU A 362 -0.62 12.90 -7.97
N TRP A 363 0.33 12.00 -8.21
CA TRP A 363 1.75 12.20 -7.91
C TRP A 363 2.50 12.72 -9.14
N MET A 364 3.26 13.81 -8.96
CA MET A 364 4.08 14.44 -10.00
C MET A 364 5.53 14.53 -9.48
N PRO A 365 6.45 13.64 -9.90
CA PRO A 365 7.85 13.73 -9.50
C PRO A 365 8.48 15.02 -10.03
N LEU A 366 9.46 15.57 -9.31
CA LEU A 366 10.31 16.64 -9.84
C LEU A 366 11.29 16.02 -10.84
N ASP A 367 11.31 16.52 -12.09
CA ASP A 367 12.31 16.14 -13.09
C ASP A 367 13.71 16.35 -12.50
N GLN A 368 14.51 15.27 -12.43
CA GLN A 368 15.90 15.32 -11.96
C GLN A 368 16.86 15.61 -13.11
#